data_AF-A0A0R1M071-F1
#
_entry.id   AF-A0A0R1M071-F1
#
_cell.length_a   1.000
_cell.length_b   1.000
_cell.length_c   1.000
_cell.angle_alpha   90.00
_cell.angle_beta   90.00
_cell.angle_gamma   90.00
#
_symmetry.space_group_name_H-M   'P 1'
#
loop_
_entity.id
_entity.type
_entity.pdbx_description
1 polymer ?
#
loop_
_entity_poly.entity_id
_entity_poly.type
_entity_poly.pdbx_seq_one_letter_code
_entity_poly.pdbx_strand_id
1 'polypeptide(L)'
;MKYIGILLYVFWLLLLLHRYARTPKEGPFSYRKTFFGGLTWYRNIRNLILIIALFIIELFLPLKLLYLLFLITSVVILAICINNLRMRIGSLLPTLFVFFIGIGMLSLASVFVFNL
;
A
#
# COMPACT_ATOMS: atom_id res chain seq x y z
N MET A 1 -3.19 -12.30 -18.88
CA MET A 1 -3.77 -11.06 -18.29
C MET A 1 -3.66 -11.03 -16.78
N LYS A 2 -4.18 -12.01 -16.02
CA LYS A 2 -4.10 -12.04 -14.54
C LYS A 2 -2.70 -11.79 -13.94
N TYR A 3 -1.67 -12.43 -14.50
CA TYR A 3 -0.28 -12.28 -14.02
C TYR A 3 0.30 -10.90 -14.27
N ILE A 4 -0.15 -10.20 -15.32
CA ILE A 4 0.28 -8.83 -15.62
C ILE A 4 -0.24 -7.88 -14.54
N GLY A 5 -1.51 -8.05 -14.13
CA GLY A 5 -2.10 -7.28 -13.03
C GLY A 5 -1.34 -7.48 -11.71
N ILE A 6 -1.05 -8.74 -11.34
CA ILE A 6 -0.23 -9.06 -10.17
C ILE A 6 1.16 -8.41 -10.27
N LEU A 7 1.83 -8.55 -11.41
CA LEU A 7 3.17 -8.01 -11.62
C LEU A 7 3.19 -6.48 -11.47
N LEU A 8 2.23 -5.78 -12.08
CA LEU A 8 2.10 -4.32 -11.95
C LEU A 8 1.81 -3.90 -10.51
N TYR A 9 0.98 -4.65 -9.79
CA TYR A 9 0.68 -4.37 -8.38
C TYR A 9 1.90 -4.58 -7.48
N VAL A 10 2.62 -5.68 -7.65
CA VAL A 10 3.87 -5.95 -6.91
C VAL A 10 4.92 -4.89 -7.26
N PHE A 11 5.04 -4.52 -8.53
CA PHE A 11 5.93 -3.43 -8.95
C PHE A 11 5.55 -2.10 -8.28
N TRP A 12 4.26 -1.80 -8.20
CA TRP A 12 3.78 -0.62 -7.47
C TRP A 12 4.17 -0.65 -5.98
N LEU A 13 4.04 -1.80 -5.30
CA LEU A 13 4.46 -1.98 -3.91
C LEU A 13 5.97 -1.76 -3.74
N LEU A 14 6.79 -2.25 -4.67
CA LEU A 14 8.24 -2.00 -4.65
C LEU A 14 8.55 -0.51 -4.81
N LEU A 15 7.85 0.19 -5.71
CA LEU A 15 7.99 1.65 -5.87
C LEU A 15 7.52 2.42 -4.63
N LEU A 16 6.52 1.90 -3.90
CA LEU A 16 6.10 2.47 -2.62
C LEU A 16 7.21 2.35 -1.57
N LEU A 17 7.78 1.16 -1.39
CA LEU A 17 8.89 0.91 -0.46
C LEU A 17 10.13 1.73 -0.82
N HIS A 18 10.49 1.78 -2.11
CA HIS A 18 11.59 2.58 -2.59
C HIS A 18 11.40 4.07 -2.26
N ARG A 19 10.18 4.60 -2.49
CA ARG A 19 9.87 5.99 -2.15
C ARG A 19 9.93 6.22 -0.65
N TYR A 20 9.42 5.31 0.15
CA TYR A 20 9.48 5.40 1.61
C TYR A 20 10.93 5.46 2.09
N ALA A 21 11.79 4.57 1.60
CA ALA A 21 13.21 4.52 1.95
C ALA A 21 13.97 5.82 1.61
N ARG A 22 13.63 6.47 0.49
CA ARG A 22 14.23 7.73 0.05
C ARG A 22 13.60 8.99 0.64
N THR A 23 12.47 8.87 1.34
CA THR A 23 11.81 10.06 1.91
C THR A 23 12.59 10.52 3.15
N PRO A 24 13.00 11.80 3.22
CA PRO A 24 13.74 12.31 4.36
C PRO A 24 12.92 12.16 5.65
N LYS A 25 13.56 11.66 6.69
CA LYS A 25 12.93 11.28 7.97
C LYS A 25 12.86 12.43 8.98
N GLU A 26 13.58 13.52 8.71
CA GLU A 26 13.76 14.68 9.60
C GLU A 26 12.76 15.81 9.35
N GLY A 27 11.70 15.57 8.57
CA GLY A 27 10.70 16.58 8.21
C GLY A 27 9.25 16.09 8.34
N PRO A 28 8.25 16.90 7.89
CA PRO A 28 6.85 16.53 7.95
C PRO A 28 6.54 15.38 6.99
N PHE A 29 6.69 14.15 7.49
CA PHE A 29 6.30 12.94 6.77
C PHE A 29 4.79 12.98 6.49
N SER A 30 4.43 12.68 5.24
CA SER A 30 3.03 12.65 4.80
C SER A 30 2.74 11.34 4.11
N TYR A 31 1.85 10.53 4.69
CA TYR A 31 1.37 9.30 4.07
C TYR A 31 0.81 9.53 2.68
N ARG A 32 0.02 10.60 2.48
CA ARG A 32 -0.51 10.97 1.16
C ARG A 32 0.61 11.15 0.13
N LYS A 33 1.64 11.94 0.44
CA LYS A 33 2.76 12.18 -0.48
C LYS A 33 3.59 10.91 -0.69
N THR A 34 3.79 10.11 0.35
CA THR A 34 4.58 8.87 0.25
C THR A 34 3.84 7.79 -0.54
N PHE A 35 2.51 7.69 -0.43
CA PHE A 35 1.68 6.63 -1.04
C PHE A 35 1.13 7.02 -2.41
N PHE A 36 0.84 8.30 -2.65
CA PHE A 36 0.22 8.78 -3.89
C PHE A 36 0.98 9.92 -4.58
N GLY A 37 2.15 10.30 -4.07
CA GLY A 37 2.95 11.39 -4.62
C GLY A 37 2.37 12.79 -4.36
N GLY A 38 3.08 13.81 -4.85
CA GLY A 38 2.66 15.21 -4.74
C GLY A 38 1.96 15.77 -5.98
N LEU A 39 1.99 15.04 -7.10
CA LEU A 39 1.34 15.44 -8.35
C LEU A 39 -0.13 15.00 -8.37
N THR A 40 -0.92 15.60 -9.28
CA THR A 40 -2.26 15.12 -9.58
C THR A 40 -2.23 13.65 -10.05
N TRP A 41 -3.29 12.90 -9.74
CA TRP A 41 -3.30 11.44 -9.91
C TRP A 41 -2.98 11.00 -11.34
N TYR A 42 -3.48 11.71 -12.35
CA TYR A 42 -3.26 11.41 -13.77
C TYR A 42 -1.86 11.78 -14.28
N ARG A 43 -1.08 12.58 -13.53
CA ARG A 43 0.31 12.92 -13.85
C ARG A 43 1.32 12.07 -13.10
N ASN A 44 0.87 11.29 -12.10
CA ASN A 44 1.74 10.44 -11.33
C ASN A 44 1.74 9.03 -11.92
N ILE A 45 2.84 8.68 -12.60
CA ILE A 45 3.01 7.35 -13.20
C ILE A 45 2.81 6.21 -12.20
N ARG A 46 3.18 6.40 -10.93
CA ARG A 46 2.99 5.38 -9.90
C ARG A 46 1.51 5.16 -9.59
N ASN A 47 0.70 6.21 -9.60
CA ASN A 47 -0.74 6.08 -9.41
C ASN A 47 -1.39 5.46 -10.65
N LEU A 48 -0.93 5.81 -11.86
CA LEU A 48 -1.41 5.19 -13.10
C LEU A 48 -1.11 3.68 -13.13
N ILE A 49 0.10 3.27 -12.72
CA ILE A 49 0.46 1.85 -12.59
C ILE A 49 -0.49 1.13 -11.63
N LEU A 50 -0.79 1.73 -10.47
CA LEU A 50 -1.73 1.15 -9.52
C LEU A 50 -3.14 1.00 -10.12
N ILE A 51 -3.65 2.04 -10.78
CA ILE A 51 -4.98 2.04 -11.37
C ILE A 51 -5.10 0.95 -12.44
N ILE A 52 -4.11 0.85 -13.33
CA ILE A 52 -4.07 -0.19 -14.37
C ILE A 52 -3.97 -1.58 -13.74
N ALA A 53 -3.13 -1.74 -12.70
CA ALA A 53 -3.00 -2.99 -11.97
C ALA A 53 -4.33 -3.42 -11.35
N LEU A 54 -5.00 -2.51 -10.63
CA LEU A 54 -6.29 -2.75 -10.00
C LEU A 54 -7.37 -3.10 -11.02
N PHE A 55 -7.44 -2.38 -12.15
CA PHE A 55 -8.38 -2.68 -13.23
C PHE A 55 -8.20 -4.09 -13.79
N ILE A 56 -6.96 -4.52 -14.05
CA ILE A 56 -6.68 -5.88 -14.53
C ILE A 56 -6.98 -6.93 -13.44
N ILE A 57 -6.64 -6.63 -12.19
CA ILE A 57 -6.87 -7.55 -11.06
C ILE A 57 -8.36 -7.77 -10.84
N GLU A 58 -9.16 -6.71 -10.84
CA GLU A 58 -10.61 -6.78 -10.61
C GLU A 58 -11.32 -7.63 -11.68
N LEU A 59 -10.89 -7.54 -12.94
CA LEU A 59 -11.51 -8.27 -14.04
C LEU A 59 -11.09 -9.75 -14.12
N PHE A 60 -9.86 -10.09 -13.71
CA PHE A 60 -9.25 -11.38 -14.05
C PHE A 60 -8.73 -12.20 -12.87
N LEU A 61 -8.65 -11.63 -11.66
CA LEU A 61 -8.05 -12.29 -10.51
C LEU A 61 -9.12 -12.95 -9.64
N PRO A 62 -8.97 -14.23 -9.24
CA PRO A 62 -9.89 -14.85 -8.31
C PRO A 62 -9.87 -14.12 -6.96
N LEU A 63 -11.03 -14.05 -6.32
CA LEU A 63 -11.26 -13.26 -5.12
C LEU A 63 -10.23 -13.55 -4.00
N LYS A 64 -9.90 -14.84 -3.79
CA LYS A 64 -8.89 -15.27 -2.81
C LYS A 64 -7.51 -14.64 -3.05
N LEU A 65 -7.06 -14.55 -4.30
CA LEU A 65 -5.77 -13.93 -4.63
C LEU A 65 -5.81 -12.40 -4.51
N LEU A 66 -6.97 -11.78 -4.79
CA LEU A 66 -7.16 -10.34 -4.56
C LEU A 66 -7.02 -10.00 -3.07
N TYR A 67 -7.67 -10.77 -2.19
CA TYR A 67 -7.51 -10.59 -0.74
C TYR A 67 -6.09 -10.90 -0.27
N LEU A 68 -5.38 -11.86 -0.88
CA LEU A 68 -3.97 -12.10 -0.59
C LEU A 68 -3.11 -10.87 -0.87
N LEU A 69 -3.35 -10.15 -1.97
CA LEU A 69 -2.65 -8.91 -2.28
C LEU A 69 -2.94 -7.82 -1.24
N PHE A 70 -4.20 -7.69 -0.80
CA PHE A 70 -4.55 -6.75 0.28
C PHE A 70 -3.91 -7.13 1.62
N LEU A 71 -3.80 -8.42 1.92
CA LEU A 71 -3.12 -8.91 3.12
C LEU A 71 -1.65 -8.48 3.11
N ILE A 72 -0.94 -8.74 2.01
CA ILE A 72 0.47 -8.34 1.83
C ILE A 72 0.62 -6.82 1.96
N THR A 73 -0.24 -6.04 1.31
CA THR A 73 -0.20 -4.58 1.38
C THR A 73 -0.45 -4.07 2.80
N SER A 74 -1.36 -4.71 3.55
CA SER A 74 -1.62 -4.38 4.96
C SER A 74 -0.38 -4.59 5.82
N VAL A 75 0.31 -5.72 5.64
CA VAL A 75 1.58 -6.01 6.35
C VAL A 75 2.63 -4.95 6.04
N VAL A 76 2.78 -4.55 4.78
CA VAL A 76 3.72 -3.49 4.37
C VAL A 76 3.37 -2.15 5.02
N ILE A 77 2.09 -1.75 5.02
CA ILE A 77 1.64 -0.51 5.64
C ILE A 77 1.89 -0.52 7.15
N LEU A 78 1.60 -1.64 7.81
CA LEU A 78 1.84 -1.80 9.25
C LEU A 78 3.33 -1.72 9.57
N ALA A 79 4.20 -2.37 8.77
CA ALA A 79 5.65 -2.27 8.94
C ALA A 79 6.16 -0.82 8.80
N ILE A 80 5.64 -0.07 7.83
CA ILE A 80 5.93 1.37 7.67
C ILE A 80 5.49 2.16 8.90
N CYS A 81 4.28 1.91 9.40
CA CYS A 81 3.75 2.61 10.57
C CYS A 81 4.53 2.29 11.85
N ILE A 82 4.85 1.02 12.08
CA ILE A 82 5.68 0.59 13.22
C ILE A 82 7.06 1.27 13.16
N ASN A 83 7.69 1.28 11.98
CA ASN A 83 8.98 1.94 11.82
C ASN A 83 8.88 3.46 12.05
N ASN A 84 7.80 4.11 11.57
CA ASN A 84 7.55 5.53 11.82
C ASN A 84 7.36 5.82 13.32
N LEU A 85 6.58 4.99 14.05
CA LEU A 85 6.40 5.14 15.49
C LEU A 85 7.73 4.96 16.24
N ARG A 86 8.49 3.91 15.89
CA ARG A 86 9.78 3.60 16.53
C ARG A 86 10.80 4.73 16.33
N MET A 87 10.88 5.26 15.12
CA MET A 87 11.86 6.29 14.74
C MET A 87 11.33 7.71 14.90
N ARG A 88 10.11 7.88 15.45
CA ARG A 88 9.43 9.17 15.64
C ARG A 88 9.35 10.00 14.33
N ILE A 89 9.08 9.34 13.21
CA ILE A 89 8.99 9.96 11.88
C ILE A 89 7.58 10.49 11.66
N GLY A 90 7.45 11.80 11.43
CA GLY A 90 6.18 12.44 11.16
C GLY A 90 5.29 12.60 12.39
N SER A 91 4.03 12.95 12.15
CA SER A 91 3.05 13.14 13.23
C SER A 91 2.45 11.82 13.70
N LEU A 92 2.22 11.74 15.02
CA LEU A 92 1.67 10.55 15.67
C LEU A 92 0.25 10.23 15.19
N LEU A 93 -0.63 11.24 15.11
CA LEU A 93 -2.04 11.04 14.80
C LEU A 93 -2.28 10.39 13.41
N PRO A 94 -1.70 10.89 12.30
CA PRO A 94 -1.84 10.23 11.00
C PRO A 94 -1.23 8.82 10.99
N THR A 95 -0.14 8.62 11.73
CA THR A 95 0.50 7.30 11.84
C THR A 95 -0.42 6.29 12.53
N LEU A 96 -1.05 6.67 13.64
CA LEU A 96 -2.03 5.82 14.33
C LEU A 96 -3.26 5.55 13.47
N PHE A 97 -3.79 6.57 12.79
CA PHE A 97 -4.93 6.41 11.90
C PHE A 97 -4.65 5.40 10.78
N VAL A 98 -3.51 5.53 10.09
CA VAL A 98 -3.11 4.59 9.03
C VAL A 98 -2.80 3.20 9.59
N PHE A 99 -2.24 3.11 10.80
CA PHE A 99 -2.00 1.85 11.49
C PHE A 99 -3.30 1.08 11.77
N PHE A 100 -4.33 1.75 12.30
CA PHE A 100 -5.63 1.10 12.55
C PHE A 100 -6.33 0.69 11.26
N ILE A 101 -6.24 1.49 10.19
CA ILE A 101 -6.72 1.08 8.86
C ILE A 101 -5.97 -0.18 8.39
N GLY A 102 -4.64 -0.22 8.59
CA GLY A 102 -3.82 -1.39 8.27
C GLY A 102 -4.24 -2.63 9.03
N ILE A 103 -4.56 -2.52 10.32
CA ILE A 103 -5.08 -3.65 11.13
C ILE A 103 -6.43 -4.11 10.60
N GLY A 104 -7.36 -3.19 10.35
CA GLY A 104 -8.69 -3.52 9.83
C GLY A 104 -8.64 -4.20 8.46
N MET A 105 -7.75 -3.73 7.58
CA MET A 105 -7.56 -4.35 6.27
C MET A 105 -6.88 -5.73 6.40
N LEU A 106 -5.91 -5.88 7.31
CA LEU A 106 -5.25 -7.15 7.59
C LEU A 106 -6.25 -8.20 8.10
N SER A 107 -7.10 -7.84 9.07
CA SER A 107 -8.07 -8.77 9.66
C SER A 107 -9.10 -9.21 8.64
N LEU A 108 -9.70 -8.28 7.89
CA LEU A 108 -10.64 -8.58 6.81
C LEU A 108 -10.00 -9.47 5.76
N ALA A 109 -8.83 -9.09 5.24
CA ALA A 109 -8.15 -9.89 4.21
C ALA A 109 -7.79 -11.30 4.70
N SER A 110 -7.38 -11.44 5.97
CA SER A 110 -7.03 -12.75 6.55
C SER A 110 -8.23 -13.70 6.60
N VAL A 111 -9.42 -13.21 6.96
CA VAL A 111 -10.64 -14.02 6.94
C VAL A 111 -10.91 -14.59 5.55
N PHE A 112 -10.84 -13.75 4.51
CA PHE A 112 -11.09 -14.20 3.14
C PHE A 112 -9.98 -15.08 2.56
N VAL A 113 -8.73 -14.95 3.00
CA VAL A 113 -7.62 -15.77 2.49
C VAL A 113 -7.61 -17.17 3.11
N PHE A 114 -7.89 -17.27 4.41
CA PHE A 114 -7.75 -18.53 5.14
C PHE A 114 -9.06 -19.32 5.31
N ASN A 115 -10.21 -18.65 5.27
CA ASN A 115 -11.51 -19.31 5.47
C ASN A 115 -12.36 -19.46 4.19
N LEU A 116 -11.90 -18.93 3.06
CA LEU A 116 -12.55 -19.03 1.73
C LEU A 116 -11.60 -19.69 0.73
#